data_AF-A0A3B0VLW0-F1
#
_entry.id   AF-A0A3B0VLW0-F1
#
_cell.length_a   1.000
_cell.length_b   1.000
_cell.length_c   1.000
_cell.angle_alpha   90.00
_cell.angle_beta   90.00
_cell.angle_gamma   90.00
#
_symmetry.space_group_name_H-M   'P 1'
#
loop_
_entity.id
_entity.type
_entity.pdbx_description
1 polymer ?
#
loop_
_entity_poly.entity_id
_entity_poly.type
_entity_poly.pdbx_seq_one_letter_code
_entity_poly.pdbx_strand_id
1 'polypeptide(L)'
;MFEQLKQQFLASFEAKIENLKNALENQDAQALTVSVHQLAGSSGSYGYDAISELCSVIETLVHDNDSIDSTTQEKTHLLISLMAGQVNDAA
;
A
#
# COMPACT_ATOMS: atom_id res chain seq x y z
N MET A 1 20.52 7.07 12.32
CA MET A 1 20.27 5.64 12.01
C MET A 1 18.82 5.40 11.62
N PHE A 2 17.84 5.85 12.41
CA PHE A 2 16.40 5.73 12.06
C PHE A 2 16.01 6.43 10.75
N GLU A 3 16.56 7.63 10.47
CA GLU A 3 16.27 8.35 9.24
C GLU A 3 16.75 7.63 7.96
N GLN A 4 17.88 6.91 8.02
CA GLN A 4 18.37 6.12 6.88
C GLN A 4 17.47 4.92 6.57
N LEU A 5 16.91 4.28 7.61
CA LEU A 5 15.92 3.20 7.44
C LEU A 5 14.63 3.74 6.83
N LYS A 6 14.16 4.90 7.27
CA LYS A 6 12.99 5.58 6.71
C LYS A 6 13.19 5.92 5.22
N GLN A 7 14.37 6.40 4.86
CA GLN A 7 14.74 6.68 3.46
C GLN A 7 14.79 5.41 2.59
N GLN A 8 15.38 4.32 3.08
CA GLN A 8 15.33 3.02 2.37
C GLN A 8 13.90 2.50 2.23
N PHE A 9 13.06 2.70 3.24
CA PHE A 9 11.67 2.33 3.19
C PHE A 9 10.89 3.15 2.16
N LEU A 10 11.14 4.46 2.07
CA LEU A 10 10.58 5.33 1.03
C LEU A 10 11.04 4.93 -0.37
N ALA A 11 12.31 4.57 -0.56
CA ALA A 11 12.78 4.02 -1.84
C ALA A 11 12.06 2.70 -2.21
N SER A 12 11.59 1.93 -1.22
CA SER A 12 10.78 0.74 -1.46
C SER A 12 9.33 1.03 -1.84
N PHE A 13 8.84 2.26 -1.63
CA PHE A 13 7.45 2.62 -1.97
C PHE A 13 7.19 2.59 -3.46
N GLU A 14 8.15 3.00 -4.30
CA GLU A 14 7.98 2.98 -5.76
C GLU A 14 7.69 1.56 -6.26
N ALA A 15 8.50 0.59 -5.84
CA ALA A 15 8.31 -0.82 -6.18
C ALA A 15 6.98 -1.38 -5.63
N LYS A 16 6.59 -0.98 -4.41
CA LYS A 16 5.31 -1.39 -3.82
C LYS A 16 4.11 -0.80 -4.54
N ILE A 17 4.18 0.47 -4.94
CA ILE A 17 3.15 1.14 -5.74
C ILE A 17 2.98 0.40 -7.07
N GLU A 18 4.07 0.03 -7.73
CA GLU A 18 4.02 -0.72 -8.98
C GLU A 18 3.36 -2.10 -8.79
N ASN A 19 3.70 -2.82 -7.72
CA ASN A 19 3.05 -4.09 -7.39
C ASN A 19 1.55 -3.93 -7.13
N LEU A 20 1.13 -2.88 -6.41
CA LEU A 20 -0.29 -2.59 -6.16
C LEU A 20 -1.03 -2.29 -7.48
N LYS A 21 -0.43 -1.52 -8.39
CA LYS A 21 -1.00 -1.26 -9.72
C LYS A 21 -1.14 -2.54 -10.54
N ASN A 22 -0.10 -3.35 -10.60
CA ASN A 22 -0.12 -4.64 -11.29
C ASN A 22 -1.19 -5.57 -10.72
N ALA A 23 -1.36 -5.63 -9.39
CA ALA A 23 -2.40 -6.44 -8.77
C ALA A 23 -3.81 -5.95 -9.14
N LEU A 24 -4.03 -4.63 -9.20
CA LEU A 24 -5.30 -4.06 -9.67
C LEU A 24 -5.57 -4.37 -11.15
N GLU A 25 -4.57 -4.20 -12.02
CA GLU A 25 -4.71 -4.43 -13.46
C GLU A 25 -4.99 -5.91 -13.79
N ASN A 26 -4.34 -6.83 -13.07
CA ASN A 26 -4.56 -8.27 -13.23
C ASN A 26 -5.77 -8.81 -12.44
N GLN A 27 -6.47 -7.95 -11.70
CA GLN A 27 -7.52 -8.33 -10.74
C GLN A 27 -7.08 -9.42 -9.74
N ASP A 28 -5.81 -9.40 -9.35
CA ASP A 28 -5.23 -10.40 -8.46
C ASP A 28 -5.43 -9.99 -7.00
N ALA A 29 -6.57 -10.41 -6.45
CA ALA A 29 -6.94 -10.20 -5.06
C ALA A 29 -5.89 -10.75 -4.07
N GLN A 30 -5.27 -11.89 -4.40
CA GLN A 30 -4.27 -12.52 -3.53
C GLN A 30 -2.98 -11.69 -3.50
N ALA A 31 -2.48 -11.27 -4.66
CA ALA A 31 -1.32 -10.39 -4.76
C ALA A 31 -1.57 -9.04 -4.07
N LEU A 32 -2.79 -8.48 -4.21
CA LEU A 32 -3.17 -7.24 -3.54
C LEU A 32 -3.14 -7.42 -2.02
N THR A 33 -3.75 -8.49 -1.49
CA THR A 33 -3.79 -8.82 -0.07
C THR A 33 -2.39 -8.93 0.52
N VAL A 34 -1.50 -9.70 -0.12
CA VAL A 34 -0.11 -9.86 0.33
C VAL A 34 0.62 -8.51 0.35
N SER A 35 0.40 -7.68 -0.68
CA SER A 35 1.04 -6.37 -0.81
C SER A 35 0.59 -5.42 0.29
N VAL A 36 -0.72 -5.32 0.55
CA VAL A 36 -1.26 -4.44 1.60
C VAL A 36 -0.93 -4.95 3.00
N HIS A 37 -0.89 -6.25 3.23
CA HIS A 37 -0.49 -6.84 4.52
C HIS A 37 0.95 -6.45 4.88
N GLN A 38 1.89 -6.67 3.95
CA GLN A 38 3.28 -6.31 4.15
C GLN A 38 3.47 -4.80 4.32
N LEU A 39 2.72 -4.00 3.55
CA LEU A 39 2.77 -2.56 3.65
C LEU A 39 2.19 -2.07 4.98
N ALA A 40 1.09 -2.63 5.49
CA ALA A 40 0.48 -2.26 6.76
C ALA A 40 1.48 -2.40 7.92
N GLY A 41 2.12 -3.57 8.04
CA GLY A 41 3.06 -3.85 9.13
C GLY A 41 4.32 -2.99 9.07
N SER A 42 4.81 -2.72 7.87
CA SER A 42 6.01 -1.89 7.69
C SER A 42 5.71 -0.39 7.86
N SER A 43 4.61 0.11 7.29
CA SER A 43 4.23 1.54 7.37
C SER A 43 3.93 2.01 8.79
N GLY A 44 3.26 1.20 9.61
CA GLY A 44 3.03 1.51 11.03
C GLY A 44 4.33 1.60 11.84
N SER A 45 5.33 0.77 11.51
CA SER A 45 6.63 0.79 12.19
C SER A 45 7.43 2.08 11.95
N TYR A 46 7.16 2.79 10.85
CA TYR A 46 7.84 4.03 10.47
C TYR A 46 7.00 5.31 10.70
N GLY A 47 5.83 5.18 11.34
CA GLY A 47 4.94 6.31 11.67
C GLY A 47 4.07 6.79 10.51
N TYR A 48 3.81 5.94 9.52
CA TYR A 48 2.85 6.23 8.45
C TYR A 48 1.49 5.60 8.76
N ASP A 49 0.87 6.04 9.86
CA ASP A 49 -0.37 5.44 10.38
C ASP A 49 -1.51 5.49 9.36
N ALA A 50 -1.63 6.58 8.61
CA ALA A 50 -2.63 6.71 7.55
C ALA A 50 -2.47 5.68 6.41
N ILE A 51 -1.23 5.31 6.06
CA ILE A 51 -0.96 4.25 5.07
C ILE A 51 -1.36 2.90 5.67
N SER A 52 -0.95 2.65 6.91
CA SER A 52 -1.23 1.39 7.62
C SER A 52 -2.73 1.15 7.75
N GLU A 53 -3.48 2.16 8.16
CA GLU A 53 -4.94 2.10 8.31
C GLU A 53 -5.64 1.84 6.98
N LEU A 54 -5.22 2.53 5.89
CA LEU A 54 -5.81 2.29 4.57
C LEU A 54 -5.52 0.87 4.07
N CYS A 55 -4.32 0.34 4.33
CA CYS A 55 -3.98 -1.04 3.98
C CYS A 55 -4.88 -2.04 4.69
N SER A 56 -5.16 -1.86 5.99
CA SER A 56 -6.08 -2.73 6.74
C SER A 56 -7.51 -2.66 6.19
N VAL A 57 -7.97 -1.48 5.76
CA VAL A 57 -9.27 -1.33 5.10
C VAL A 57 -9.31 -2.11 3.79
N ILE A 58 -8.28 -1.99 2.94
CA ILE A 58 -8.20 -2.72 1.67
C ILE A 58 -8.13 -4.23 1.91
N GLU A 59 -7.33 -4.68 2.86
CA GLU A 59 -7.20 -6.10 3.24
C GLU A 59 -8.57 -6.67 3.64
N THR A 60 -9.34 -5.94 4.45
CA THR A 60 -10.69 -6.34 4.86
C THR A 60 -11.64 -6.41 3.67
N LEU A 61 -11.62 -5.41 2.78
CA LEU A 61 -12.50 -5.37 1.60
C LEU A 61 -12.25 -6.54 0.64
N VAL A 62 -10.98 -6.87 0.40
CA VAL A 62 -10.58 -7.99 -0.46
C VAL A 62 -10.93 -9.31 0.19
N HIS A 63 -10.68 -9.46 1.49
CA HIS A 63 -10.96 -10.69 2.23
C HIS A 63 -12.47 -10.98 2.32
N ASP A 64 -13.31 -9.96 2.50
CA ASP A 64 -14.76 -10.13 2.61
C ASP A 64 -15.42 -10.46 1.26
N ASN A 65 -14.90 -9.92 0.15
CA ASN A 65 -15.48 -10.10 -1.18
C ASN A 65 -14.77 -11.16 -2.05
N ASP A 66 -13.66 -11.72 -1.56
CA ASP A 66 -12.74 -12.62 -2.30
C ASP A 66 -12.37 -12.08 -3.70
N SER A 67 -12.45 -10.77 -3.89
CA SER A 67 -12.36 -10.11 -5.20
C SER A 67 -12.04 -8.63 -5.06
N ILE A 68 -11.51 -8.05 -6.15
CA ILE A 68 -11.24 -6.62 -6.24
C ILE A 68 -12.49 -5.93 -6.82
N ASP A 69 -13.35 -5.43 -5.94
CA ASP A 69 -14.52 -4.63 -6.30
C ASP A 69 -14.16 -3.15 -6.53
N SER A 70 -15.11 -2.35 -7.02
CA SER A 70 -14.88 -0.92 -7.26
C SER A 70 -14.44 -0.18 -6.00
N THR A 71 -14.97 -0.54 -4.83
CA THR A 71 -14.57 0.06 -3.55
C THR A 71 -13.11 -0.21 -3.24
N THR A 72 -12.67 -1.46 -3.40
CA THR A 72 -11.28 -1.88 -3.23
C THR A 72 -10.37 -1.13 -4.19
N GLN A 73 -10.76 -1.01 -5.47
CA GLN A 73 -9.97 -0.26 -6.46
C GLN A 73 -9.80 1.21 -6.04
N GLU A 74 -10.89 1.88 -5.66
CA GLU A 74 -10.85 3.27 -5.21
C GLU A 74 -9.94 3.46 -4.00
N LYS A 75 -10.03 2.56 -3.01
CA LYS A 75 -9.18 2.60 -1.81
C LYS A 75 -7.71 2.34 -2.16
N THR A 76 -7.41 1.38 -3.02
CA THR A 76 -6.04 1.11 -3.47
C THR A 76 -5.46 2.27 -4.27
N HIS A 77 -6.25 2.94 -5.11
CA HIS A 77 -5.83 4.16 -5.79
C HIS A 77 -5.51 5.30 -4.82
N LEU A 78 -6.33 5.48 -3.77
CA LEU A 78 -6.08 6.46 -2.72
C LEU A 78 -4.78 6.13 -1.96
N LEU A 79 -4.54 4.85 -1.64
CA LEU A 79 -3.30 4.37 -1.02
C LEU A 79 -2.09 4.73 -1.88
N ILE A 80 -2.14 4.41 -3.17
CA ILE A 80 -1.07 4.70 -4.13
C ILE A 80 -0.79 6.20 -4.18
N SER A 81 -1.84 7.04 -4.25
CA SER A 81 -1.67 8.49 -4.29
C SER A 81 -1.02 9.02 -3.01
N LEU A 82 -1.38 8.46 -1.85
CA LEU A 82 -0.83 8.87 -0.57
C LEU A 82 0.65 8.46 -0.45
N MET A 83 1.00 7.24 -0.87
CA MET A 83 2.38 6.77 -0.94
C MET A 83 3.24 7.60 -1.91
N ALA A 84 2.71 7.92 -3.10
CA ALA A 84 3.41 8.74 -4.09
C ALA A 84 3.71 10.15 -3.56
N GLY A 85 2.79 10.72 -2.76
CA GLY A 85 3.04 11.98 -2.05
C GLY A 85 4.24 11.89 -1.10
N GLN A 86 4.35 10.78 -0.34
CA GLN A 86 5.50 10.58 0.57
C GLN A 86 6.83 10.45 -0.16
N VAL A 87 6.84 9.82 -1.35
CA VAL A 87 8.05 9.70 -2.18
C VAL A 87 8.49 11.07 -2.70
N ASN A 88 7.53 11.90 -3.15
CA ASN A 88 7.83 13.22 -3.68
C ASN A 88 8.27 14.23 -2.59
N ASP A 89 7.77 14.10 -1.36
CA ASP A 89 8.24 14.91 -0.21
C ASP A 89 9.65 14.50 0.27
N ALA A 90 10.12 13.31 -0.12
CA ALA A 90 11.42 12.77 0.29
C ALA A 90 12.56 13.01 -0.72
N ALA A 91 12.22 13.44 -1.95
CA ALA A 91 13.15 13.70 -3.05
C ALA A 91 13.61 15.17 -3.08
#